data_AF-A0A161LEX0-F1
#
_entry.id   AF-A0A161LEX0-F1
#
_cell.length_a   1.000
_cell.length_b   1.000
_cell.length_c   1.000
_cell.angle_alpha   90.00
_cell.angle_beta   90.00
_cell.angle_gamma   90.00
#
_symmetry.space_group_name_H-M   'P 1'
#
loop_
_entity.id
_entity.type
_entity.pdbx_description
1 polymer ?
#
loop_
_entity_poly.entity_id
_entity_poly.type
_entity_poly.pdbx_seq_one_letter_code
_entity_poly.pdbx_strand_id
1 'polypeptide(L)'
;MFTAKPEVRLSRPQAIRLNKWNIRKLKPTGAATGNLLIPFRKEDKWGYCNTIQKIIIPCIYEEACLFKGDSAKIRANKKWGLIDYTGKEIYPCRYDSIERLNDGKIILKQNNKYGLATRSGKRLTNCKYDHIGNFTDGYAEVELNGKWGAINNFGEEVLVCTHENIKYLGNGLFSIKANRKWGVVDYTGCELITCRYNDIEKFEGNLLKVKIDKDWSLIEFVCKDNRTCRYFEIEPLANNIARVKRNGKWGCIDESGKETVSCSFQFIDRFTDKIARCQKDGYWGYTDTDGNEIIPFKYDAIGQFHGGLAVVQNDFHWGAVNTNGDEVIACKFDYIGHFTDNIAEVSLNGKVGCINRKGKIIVPCRYEAVKSICEGLIGIYSDGYWGIFDTHEQEVAPCMYDAVSRFTNFMACFKLNGKWGIIDFNGTEITPCIYDSIDTLSNGLARVRRNGKFGLIDITGREITPCNYQFIGQFSEGMAWIEADGLAGFINKKGRLTISCKYKWVSDFKNGLALVGTQDDTKGYININGLEYWSH
;
A
#
# COMPACT_ATOMS: atom_id res chain seq x y z
N MET A 1 -21.76 -36.23 -0.29
CA MET A 1 -21.26 -35.46 0.88
C MET A 1 -20.65 -34.19 0.31
N PHE A 2 -21.17 -32.98 0.50
CA PHE A 2 -21.61 -32.31 1.73
C PHE A 2 -22.97 -31.61 1.55
N THR A 3 -23.74 -31.58 2.63
CA THR A 3 -25.10 -31.01 2.76
C THR A 3 -25.06 -29.53 3.17
N ALA A 4 -25.85 -28.69 2.50
CA ALA A 4 -26.12 -27.31 2.89
C ALA A 4 -27.03 -27.27 4.14
N LYS A 5 -26.70 -26.40 5.11
CA LYS A 5 -27.50 -26.15 6.32
C LYS A 5 -28.70 -25.23 6.04
N PRO A 6 -29.82 -25.37 6.76
CA PRO A 6 -31.07 -24.66 6.48
C PRO A 6 -31.13 -23.27 7.16
N GLU A 7 -31.82 -22.32 6.50
CA GLU A 7 -32.12 -21.00 7.02
C GLU A 7 -33.11 -21.06 8.20
N VAL A 8 -32.74 -20.45 9.32
CA VAL A 8 -33.57 -20.33 10.53
C VAL A 8 -34.46 -19.10 10.41
N ARG A 9 -35.78 -19.33 10.35
CA ARG A 9 -36.82 -18.29 10.52
C ARG A 9 -36.74 -17.70 11.93
N LEU A 10 -36.61 -16.38 12.04
CA LEU A 10 -36.71 -15.68 13.32
C LEU A 10 -38.11 -15.07 13.50
N SER A 11 -38.74 -15.46 14.61
CA SER A 11 -40.05 -15.01 15.09
C SER A 11 -40.01 -13.60 15.70
N ARG A 12 -41.12 -12.88 15.53
CA ARG A 12 -41.41 -11.50 15.99
C ARG A 12 -41.31 -11.33 17.52
N PRO A 13 -40.81 -10.17 18.01
CA PRO A 13 -41.42 -9.58 19.22
C PRO A 13 -41.47 -8.03 19.23
N GLN A 14 -42.15 -7.52 20.27
CA GLN A 14 -42.91 -6.27 20.38
C GLN A 14 -42.13 -5.02 20.82
N ALA A 15 -42.72 -3.86 20.53
CA ALA A 15 -42.21 -2.51 20.77
C ALA A 15 -42.44 -1.97 22.20
N ILE A 16 -41.57 -1.06 22.65
CA ILE A 16 -41.82 -0.16 23.79
C ILE A 16 -41.57 1.29 23.37
N ARG A 17 -42.58 2.14 23.64
CA ARG A 17 -42.60 3.61 23.46
C ARG A 17 -41.89 4.33 24.61
N LEU A 18 -41.16 5.42 24.33
CA LEU A 18 -40.82 6.42 25.35
C LEU A 18 -40.94 7.87 24.85
N ASN A 19 -41.37 8.72 25.78
CA ASN A 19 -41.96 10.05 25.62
C ASN A 19 -40.93 11.20 25.60
N LYS A 20 -41.36 12.32 25.00
CA LYS A 20 -40.64 13.60 24.91
C LYS A 20 -40.36 14.21 26.29
N TRP A 21 -39.14 14.13 26.83
CA TRP A 21 -38.57 15.19 27.67
C TRP A 21 -37.03 15.15 27.59
N ASN A 22 -36.45 16.35 27.42
CA ASN A 22 -35.02 16.70 27.35
C ASN A 22 -34.33 16.75 25.98
N ILE A 23 -34.84 17.62 25.09
CA ILE A 23 -34.03 18.30 24.08
C ILE A 23 -33.72 19.71 24.59
N ARG A 24 -32.49 19.97 25.06
CA ARG A 24 -31.76 21.25 24.96
C ARG A 24 -30.48 21.23 25.80
N LYS A 25 -29.34 21.07 25.13
CA LYS A 25 -28.14 21.93 25.20
C LYS A 25 -26.99 21.17 24.54
N LEU A 26 -26.48 21.71 23.44
CA LEU A 26 -25.08 21.72 22.98
C LEU A 26 -25.07 22.21 21.52
N LYS A 27 -24.47 23.38 21.27
CA LYS A 27 -24.12 23.86 19.93
C LYS A 27 -22.77 23.23 19.53
N PRO A 28 -22.60 22.69 18.32
CA PRO A 28 -21.31 22.21 17.86
C PRO A 28 -20.49 23.34 17.21
N THR A 29 -19.26 23.52 17.67
CA THR A 29 -18.19 24.25 16.96
C THR A 29 -17.51 23.33 15.95
N GLY A 30 -17.33 23.82 14.72
CA GLY A 30 -17.05 23.00 13.55
C GLY A 30 -15.59 22.59 13.32
N ALA A 31 -15.43 21.43 12.70
CA ALA A 31 -14.65 21.19 11.48
C ALA A 31 -14.92 19.75 11.01
N ALA A 32 -15.38 19.60 9.76
CA ALA A 32 -15.53 18.35 8.98
C ALA A 32 -16.41 17.19 9.50
N THR A 33 -17.26 17.37 10.51
CA THR A 33 -18.20 16.33 11.02
C THR A 33 -19.61 16.38 10.41
N GLY A 34 -19.81 17.17 9.35
CA GLY A 34 -21.14 17.63 8.93
C GLY A 34 -22.07 16.61 8.28
N ASN A 35 -21.57 15.54 7.64
CA ASN A 35 -22.40 14.69 6.77
C ASN A 35 -22.20 13.17 6.99
N LEU A 36 -21.76 12.74 8.18
CA LEU A 36 -21.71 11.30 8.44
C LEU A 36 -23.13 10.76 8.63
N LEU A 37 -23.60 10.02 7.63
CA LEU A 37 -24.88 9.34 7.65
C LEU A 37 -24.70 7.87 8.01
N ILE A 38 -25.36 7.50 9.08
CA ILE A 38 -25.24 6.19 9.71
C ILE A 38 -26.54 5.43 9.41
N PRO A 39 -26.47 4.21 8.84
CA PRO A 39 -27.64 3.35 8.68
C PRO A 39 -28.39 3.24 10.00
N PHE A 40 -29.65 3.66 9.98
CA PHE A 40 -30.52 3.68 11.15
C PHE A 40 -31.77 2.88 10.84
N ARG A 41 -32.07 1.92 11.70
CA ARG A 41 -33.24 1.06 11.55
C ARG A 41 -34.36 1.55 12.46
N LYS A 42 -35.54 1.76 11.90
CA LYS A 42 -36.77 2.02 12.64
C LYS A 42 -37.78 0.97 12.22
N GLU A 43 -38.26 0.18 13.18
CA GLU A 43 -39.09 -1.01 12.91
C GLU A 43 -38.36 -1.98 11.96
N ASP A 44 -38.97 -2.36 10.86
CA ASP A 44 -38.39 -3.27 9.85
C ASP A 44 -37.69 -2.55 8.70
N LYS A 45 -37.66 -1.20 8.71
CA LYS A 45 -37.10 -0.40 7.62
C LYS A 45 -35.82 0.33 8.02
N TRP A 46 -34.92 0.41 7.06
CA TRP A 46 -33.67 1.14 7.15
C TRP A 46 -33.80 2.52 6.52
N GLY A 47 -33.14 3.48 7.15
CA GLY A 47 -32.91 4.84 6.69
C GLY A 47 -31.52 5.27 7.12
N TYR A 48 -31.29 6.58 7.20
CA TYR A 48 -30.02 7.11 7.71
C TYR A 48 -30.27 8.27 8.65
N CYS A 49 -29.53 8.27 9.76
CA CYS A 49 -29.51 9.39 10.69
C CYS A 49 -28.13 10.05 10.67
N ASN A 50 -28.08 11.32 11.07
CA ASN A 50 -26.81 11.99 11.33
C ASN A 50 -26.28 11.62 12.71
N THR A 51 -25.12 12.18 13.07
CA THR A 51 -24.43 11.93 14.34
C THR A 51 -25.23 12.32 15.59
N ILE A 52 -26.27 13.17 15.47
CA ILE A 52 -27.18 13.52 16.58
C ILE A 52 -28.48 12.70 16.57
N GLN A 53 -28.50 11.56 15.87
CA GLN A 53 -29.66 10.67 15.72
C GLN A 53 -30.89 11.32 15.08
N LYS A 54 -30.73 12.48 14.42
CA LYS A 54 -31.79 13.04 13.58
C LYS A 54 -31.84 12.23 12.30
N ILE A 55 -32.99 11.62 12.02
CA ILE A 55 -33.24 10.94 10.74
C ILE A 55 -33.13 11.98 9.63
N ILE A 56 -32.20 11.74 8.69
CA ILE A 56 -31.98 12.57 7.50
C ILE A 56 -32.64 11.91 6.30
N ILE A 57 -32.44 10.60 6.16
CA ILE A 57 -33.04 9.80 5.10
C ILE A 57 -34.08 8.88 5.78
N PRO A 58 -35.37 8.99 5.42
CA PRO A 58 -36.43 8.23 6.06
C PRO A 58 -36.19 6.71 6.08
N CYS A 59 -36.65 6.05 7.14
CA CYS A 59 -36.59 4.59 7.25
C CYS A 59 -37.66 3.95 6.37
N ILE A 60 -37.34 3.77 5.09
CA ILE A 60 -38.26 3.21 4.08
C ILE A 60 -37.63 2.04 3.29
N TYR A 61 -36.34 1.78 3.46
CA TYR A 61 -35.61 0.76 2.71
C TYR A 61 -35.64 -0.60 3.43
N GLU A 62 -35.62 -1.69 2.66
CA GLU A 62 -35.44 -3.04 3.17
C GLU A 62 -34.01 -3.28 3.67
N GLU A 63 -33.02 -2.64 3.04
CA GLU A 63 -31.61 -2.65 3.48
C GLU A 63 -30.93 -1.31 3.17
N ALA A 64 -29.96 -0.95 4.01
CA ALA A 64 -29.12 0.23 3.85
C ALA A 64 -27.67 -0.09 4.20
N CYS A 65 -26.75 0.09 3.25
CA CYS A 65 -25.31 -0.08 3.47
C CYS A 65 -24.67 1.21 3.99
N LEU A 66 -23.51 1.11 4.62
CA LEU A 66 -22.70 2.30 4.94
C LEU A 66 -22.40 3.13 3.68
N PHE A 67 -22.41 4.45 3.84
CA PHE A 67 -21.85 5.35 2.83
C PHE A 67 -20.37 4.99 2.61
N LYS A 68 -19.99 4.75 1.35
CA LYS A 68 -18.58 4.66 0.95
C LYS A 68 -18.29 5.84 0.05
N GLY A 69 -17.65 6.88 0.59
CA GLY A 69 -17.54 8.21 -0.04
C GLY A 69 -18.90 8.91 -0.12
N ASP A 70 -19.24 9.47 -1.28
CA ASP A 70 -20.46 10.27 -1.54
C ASP A 70 -21.81 9.52 -1.59
N SER A 71 -21.84 8.19 -1.51
CA SER A 71 -23.07 7.42 -1.80
C SER A 71 -23.18 6.11 -1.05
N ALA A 72 -24.41 5.66 -0.84
CA ALA A 72 -24.76 4.41 -0.17
C ALA A 72 -25.68 3.54 -1.03
N LYS A 73 -25.48 2.21 -0.96
CA LYS A 73 -26.41 1.25 -1.56
C LYS A 73 -27.62 1.08 -0.66
N ILE A 74 -28.80 1.10 -1.26
CA ILE A 74 -30.08 0.85 -0.59
C ILE A 74 -30.88 -0.19 -1.36
N ARG A 75 -31.75 -0.92 -0.65
CA ARG A 75 -32.62 -1.94 -1.25
C ARG A 75 -34.07 -1.64 -0.92
N ALA A 76 -34.95 -1.63 -1.92
CA ALA A 76 -36.39 -1.52 -1.76
C ALA A 76 -37.08 -2.34 -2.85
N ASN A 77 -38.21 -2.97 -2.54
CA ASN A 77 -38.93 -3.85 -3.45
C ASN A 77 -38.03 -4.95 -4.04
N LYS A 78 -37.12 -5.50 -3.24
CA LYS A 78 -36.09 -6.47 -3.66
C LYS A 78 -35.13 -5.99 -4.74
N LYS A 79 -35.07 -4.69 -5.03
CA LYS A 79 -34.17 -4.08 -6.02
C LYS A 79 -33.21 -3.10 -5.35
N TRP A 80 -31.99 -3.05 -5.87
CA TRP A 80 -30.95 -2.15 -5.42
C TRP A 80 -31.04 -0.79 -6.10
N GLY A 81 -30.71 0.23 -5.32
CA GLY A 81 -30.51 1.60 -5.74
C GLY A 81 -29.27 2.20 -5.06
N LEU A 82 -28.97 3.43 -5.42
CA LEU A 82 -27.86 4.21 -4.89
C LEU A 82 -28.36 5.61 -4.57
N ILE A 83 -28.07 6.09 -3.37
CA ILE A 83 -28.46 7.43 -2.92
C ILE A 83 -27.24 8.25 -2.51
N ASP A 84 -27.36 9.57 -2.61
CA ASP A 84 -26.41 10.52 -2.03
C ASP A 84 -26.75 10.86 -0.57
N TYR A 85 -25.98 11.77 0.03
CA TYR A 85 -26.15 12.21 1.41
C TYR A 85 -27.43 13.02 1.68
N THR A 86 -28.17 13.42 0.65
CA THR A 86 -29.49 14.06 0.81
C THR A 86 -30.62 13.03 0.79
N GLY A 87 -30.31 11.76 0.47
CA GLY A 87 -31.30 10.73 0.17
C GLY A 87 -31.81 10.80 -1.27
N LYS A 88 -31.26 11.69 -2.11
CA LYS A 88 -31.59 11.73 -3.53
C LYS A 88 -31.04 10.47 -4.19
N GLU A 89 -31.91 9.81 -4.94
CA GLU A 89 -31.55 8.65 -5.73
C GLU A 89 -30.62 9.05 -6.87
N ILE A 90 -29.36 8.61 -6.78
CA ILE A 90 -28.42 8.60 -7.92
C ILE A 90 -28.87 7.50 -8.89
N TYR A 91 -29.21 6.33 -8.35
CA TYR A 91 -29.84 5.23 -9.06
C TYR A 91 -31.08 4.76 -8.30
N PRO A 92 -32.27 4.77 -8.90
CA PRO A 92 -33.48 4.31 -8.23
C PRO A 92 -33.41 2.81 -7.92
N CYS A 93 -34.19 2.35 -6.93
CA CYS A 93 -34.36 0.94 -6.57
C CYS A 93 -35.06 0.11 -7.66
N ARG A 94 -34.35 -0.17 -8.75
CA ARG A 94 -34.86 -0.98 -9.88
C ARG A 94 -33.84 -1.96 -10.44
N TYR A 95 -32.64 -2.02 -9.86
CA TYR A 95 -31.54 -2.86 -10.32
C TYR A 95 -31.49 -4.17 -9.55
N ASP A 96 -31.21 -5.27 -10.24
CA ASP A 96 -30.98 -6.59 -9.63
C ASP A 96 -29.69 -6.59 -8.80
N SER A 97 -28.67 -5.86 -9.27
CA SER A 97 -27.44 -5.59 -8.53
C SER A 97 -26.81 -4.26 -8.97
N ILE A 98 -26.04 -3.67 -8.06
CA ILE A 98 -25.20 -2.50 -8.30
C ILE A 98 -23.82 -2.84 -7.74
N GLU A 99 -22.82 -2.80 -8.60
CA GLU A 99 -21.42 -3.08 -8.27
C GLU A 99 -20.57 -1.83 -8.55
N ARG A 100 -19.67 -1.50 -7.61
CA ARG A 100 -18.79 -0.33 -7.71
C ARG A 100 -17.40 -0.78 -8.10
N LEU A 101 -16.84 -0.16 -9.13
CA LEU A 101 -15.47 -0.37 -9.57
C LEU A 101 -14.54 0.70 -8.96
N ASN A 102 -13.23 0.44 -8.93
CA ASN A 102 -12.24 1.27 -8.23
C ASN A 102 -12.05 2.68 -8.84
N ASP A 103 -12.42 2.87 -10.10
CA ASP A 103 -12.21 4.08 -10.91
C ASP A 103 -13.47 4.98 -10.99
N GLY A 104 -14.45 4.75 -10.12
CA GLY A 104 -15.70 5.51 -10.11
C GLY A 104 -16.73 5.03 -11.13
N LYS A 105 -16.50 3.91 -11.82
CA LYS A 105 -17.52 3.24 -12.63
C LYS A 105 -18.44 2.36 -11.78
N ILE A 106 -19.62 2.11 -12.31
CA ILE A 106 -20.65 1.27 -11.70
C ILE A 106 -21.20 0.32 -12.76
N ILE A 107 -21.23 -0.98 -12.43
CA ILE A 107 -21.97 -1.97 -13.21
C ILE A 107 -23.38 -2.07 -12.65
N LEU A 108 -24.36 -1.87 -13.53
CA LEU A 108 -25.79 -1.93 -13.23
C LEU A 108 -26.36 -3.19 -13.87
N LYS A 109 -27.01 -4.05 -13.07
CA LYS A 109 -27.78 -5.20 -13.60
C LYS A 109 -29.27 -4.91 -13.51
N GLN A 110 -29.99 -5.03 -14.61
CA GLN A 110 -31.44 -4.86 -14.67
C GLN A 110 -32.04 -5.86 -15.65
N ASN A 111 -33.06 -6.60 -15.22
CA ASN A 111 -33.74 -7.62 -16.01
C ASN A 111 -32.75 -8.65 -16.59
N ASN A 112 -31.80 -9.08 -15.76
CA ASN A 112 -30.69 -9.98 -16.13
C ASN A 112 -29.70 -9.45 -17.17
N LYS A 113 -29.81 -8.19 -17.61
CA LYS A 113 -28.82 -7.55 -18.49
C LYS A 113 -27.96 -6.55 -17.72
N TYR A 114 -26.73 -6.36 -18.17
CA TYR A 114 -25.71 -5.50 -17.59
C TYR A 114 -25.52 -4.24 -18.42
N GLY A 115 -25.29 -3.13 -17.73
CA GLY A 115 -24.96 -1.84 -18.30
C GLY A 115 -23.90 -1.13 -17.45
N LEU A 116 -23.29 -0.09 -18.01
CA LEU A 116 -22.22 0.67 -17.38
C LEU A 116 -22.71 2.08 -17.07
N ALA A 117 -22.30 2.59 -15.92
CA ALA A 117 -22.60 3.94 -15.51
C ALA A 117 -21.48 4.52 -14.63
N THR A 118 -21.60 5.79 -14.28
CA THR A 118 -20.65 6.51 -13.43
C THR A 118 -21.22 6.70 -12.04
N ARG A 119 -20.36 6.86 -11.06
CA ARG A 119 -20.76 7.18 -9.69
C ARG A 119 -21.61 8.45 -9.55
N SER A 120 -21.51 9.40 -10.49
CA SER A 120 -22.29 10.65 -10.50
C SER A 120 -23.71 10.50 -11.07
N GLY A 121 -24.11 9.30 -11.52
CA GLY A 121 -25.45 9.06 -12.06
C GLY A 121 -25.52 9.08 -13.59
N LYS A 122 -24.43 9.42 -14.31
CA LYS A 122 -24.40 9.35 -15.77
C LYS A 122 -24.36 7.90 -16.23
N ARG A 123 -25.36 7.47 -17.02
CA ARG A 123 -25.35 6.18 -17.71
C ARG A 123 -24.42 6.26 -18.92
N LEU A 124 -23.51 5.30 -19.03
CA LEU A 124 -22.53 5.18 -20.10
C LEU A 124 -23.05 4.24 -21.19
N THR A 125 -23.61 3.10 -20.80
CA THR A 125 -24.34 2.21 -21.70
C THR A 125 -25.57 1.62 -21.00
N ASN A 126 -26.65 1.37 -21.75
CA ASN A 126 -27.87 0.78 -21.21
C ASN A 126 -27.64 -0.68 -20.78
N CYS A 127 -28.51 -1.20 -19.91
CA CYS A 127 -28.48 -2.61 -19.53
C CYS A 127 -28.93 -3.48 -20.72
N LYS A 128 -28.02 -3.81 -21.63
CA LYS A 128 -28.27 -4.61 -22.83
C LYS A 128 -27.40 -5.87 -22.91
N TYR A 129 -26.23 -5.86 -22.29
CA TYR A 129 -25.26 -6.96 -22.37
C TYR A 129 -25.67 -8.11 -21.45
N ASP A 130 -25.45 -9.35 -21.87
CA ASP A 130 -25.60 -10.54 -21.04
C ASP A 130 -24.51 -10.63 -19.96
N HIS A 131 -23.35 -10.04 -20.25
CA HIS A 131 -22.22 -9.96 -19.33
C HIS A 131 -21.36 -8.72 -19.63
N ILE A 132 -20.77 -8.13 -18.58
CA ILE A 132 -19.68 -7.16 -18.68
C ILE A 132 -18.57 -7.67 -17.75
N GLY A 133 -17.40 -7.93 -18.32
CA GLY A 133 -16.21 -8.39 -17.59
C GLY A 133 -15.51 -7.26 -16.82
N ASN A 134 -14.38 -7.60 -16.21
CA ASN A 134 -13.54 -6.61 -15.53
C ASN A 134 -12.85 -5.69 -16.54
N PHE A 135 -12.67 -4.42 -16.15
CA PHE A 135 -11.91 -3.47 -16.93
C PHE A 135 -10.41 -3.71 -16.76
N THR A 136 -9.69 -3.89 -17.87
CA THR A 136 -8.22 -3.97 -17.95
C THR A 136 -7.75 -3.01 -19.04
N ASP A 137 -6.78 -2.15 -18.74
CA ASP A 137 -6.25 -1.11 -19.65
C ASP A 137 -7.35 -0.25 -20.31
N GLY A 138 -8.47 -0.06 -19.61
CA GLY A 138 -9.60 0.74 -20.08
C GLY A 138 -10.60 0.05 -20.99
N TYR A 139 -10.50 -1.28 -21.16
CA TYR A 139 -11.43 -2.09 -21.94
C TYR A 139 -12.07 -3.18 -21.09
N ALA A 140 -13.30 -3.56 -21.44
CA ALA A 140 -13.99 -4.70 -20.84
C ALA A 140 -14.62 -5.56 -21.94
N GLU A 141 -14.48 -6.88 -21.77
CA GLU A 141 -15.17 -7.87 -22.60
C GLU A 141 -16.65 -7.86 -22.28
N VAL A 142 -17.49 -7.94 -23.31
CA VAL A 142 -18.94 -7.92 -23.19
C VAL A 142 -19.56 -9.03 -24.02
N GLU A 143 -20.65 -9.58 -23.51
CA GLU A 143 -21.45 -10.58 -24.21
C GLU A 143 -22.81 -10.00 -24.57
N LEU A 144 -23.27 -10.21 -25.79
CA LEU A 144 -24.60 -9.86 -26.26
C LEU A 144 -25.16 -10.98 -27.14
N ASN A 145 -26.26 -11.59 -26.70
CA ASN A 145 -26.96 -12.67 -27.41
C ASN A 145 -26.05 -13.87 -27.75
N GLY A 146 -25.16 -14.25 -26.84
CA GLY A 146 -24.22 -15.37 -27.03
C GLY A 146 -23.02 -15.05 -27.92
N LYS A 147 -22.81 -13.77 -28.27
CA LYS A 147 -21.65 -13.30 -29.03
C LYS A 147 -20.84 -12.31 -28.21
N TRP A 148 -19.53 -12.35 -28.39
CA TRP A 148 -18.58 -11.57 -27.63
C TRP A 148 -18.06 -10.37 -28.43
N GLY A 149 -17.88 -9.26 -27.73
CA GLY A 149 -17.32 -8.00 -28.20
C GLY A 149 -16.67 -7.26 -27.03
N ALA A 150 -16.27 -6.01 -27.22
CA ALA A 150 -15.60 -5.23 -26.17
C ALA A 150 -16.11 -3.79 -26.13
N ILE A 151 -16.13 -3.21 -24.93
CA ILE A 151 -16.42 -1.79 -24.70
C ILE A 151 -15.22 -1.09 -24.06
N ASN A 152 -15.09 0.22 -24.29
CA ASN A 152 -14.12 1.06 -23.61
C ASN A 152 -14.66 1.62 -22.28
N ASN A 153 -13.82 2.42 -21.60
CA ASN A 153 -14.15 3.12 -20.35
C ASN A 153 -15.39 4.03 -20.41
N PHE A 154 -15.79 4.46 -21.60
CA PHE A 154 -16.95 5.30 -21.82
C PHE A 154 -18.22 4.48 -22.13
N GLY A 155 -18.12 3.15 -22.11
CA GLY A 155 -19.22 2.24 -22.45
C GLY A 155 -19.49 2.14 -23.95
N GLU A 156 -18.60 2.69 -24.77
CA GLU A 156 -18.69 2.66 -26.22
C GLU A 156 -18.17 1.32 -26.72
N GLU A 157 -18.87 0.73 -27.68
CA GLU A 157 -18.47 -0.52 -28.31
C GLU A 157 -17.25 -0.27 -29.20
N VAL A 158 -16.12 -0.89 -28.86
CA VAL A 158 -14.87 -0.84 -29.64
C VAL A 158 -14.68 -2.11 -30.47
N LEU A 159 -15.32 -3.21 -30.08
CA LEU A 159 -15.38 -4.43 -30.84
C LEU A 159 -16.82 -4.95 -30.83
N VAL A 160 -17.41 -5.08 -32.02
CA VAL A 160 -18.82 -5.47 -32.17
C VAL A 160 -19.03 -6.90 -31.68
N CYS A 161 -20.16 -7.15 -31.01
CA CYS A 161 -20.52 -8.48 -30.49
C CYS A 161 -20.91 -9.46 -31.61
N THR A 162 -19.94 -9.90 -32.40
CA THR A 162 -20.12 -10.86 -33.50
C THR A 162 -19.28 -12.14 -33.34
N HIS A 163 -18.33 -12.13 -32.41
CA HIS A 163 -17.34 -13.21 -32.26
C HIS A 163 -17.88 -14.34 -31.39
N GLU A 164 -17.41 -15.57 -31.64
CA GLU A 164 -17.74 -16.73 -30.79
C GLU A 164 -17.18 -16.58 -29.38
N ASN A 165 -16.03 -15.91 -29.26
CA ASN A 165 -15.33 -15.61 -28.02
C ASN A 165 -14.28 -14.52 -28.28
N ILE A 166 -13.89 -13.79 -27.25
CA ILE A 166 -12.75 -12.87 -27.30
C ILE A 166 -11.87 -13.04 -26.04
N LYS A 167 -10.61 -12.61 -26.11
CA LYS A 167 -9.78 -12.39 -24.93
C LYS A 167 -8.98 -11.11 -25.10
N TYR A 168 -8.92 -10.27 -24.09
CA TYR A 168 -8.05 -9.10 -24.08
C TYR A 168 -6.57 -9.51 -23.96
N LEU A 169 -5.74 -9.02 -24.86
CA LEU A 169 -4.30 -9.30 -24.91
C LEU A 169 -3.45 -8.12 -24.39
N GLY A 170 -4.04 -6.99 -24.00
CA GLY A 170 -3.32 -5.76 -23.61
C GLY A 170 -3.02 -4.84 -24.80
N ASN A 171 -2.64 -3.58 -24.50
CA ASN A 171 -2.30 -2.56 -25.51
C ASN A 171 -3.36 -2.36 -26.60
N GLY A 172 -4.64 -2.56 -26.26
CA GLY A 172 -5.75 -2.43 -27.20
C GLY A 172 -5.88 -3.61 -28.18
N LEU A 173 -5.26 -4.76 -27.91
CA LEU A 173 -5.37 -5.95 -28.75
C LEU A 173 -6.35 -6.97 -28.17
N PHE A 174 -7.08 -7.64 -29.04
CA PHE A 174 -8.04 -8.69 -28.69
C PHE A 174 -7.78 -9.93 -29.55
N SER A 175 -7.65 -11.09 -28.91
CA SER A 175 -7.83 -12.35 -29.63
C SER A 175 -9.32 -12.55 -29.87
N ILE A 176 -9.70 -12.89 -31.10
CA ILE A 176 -11.09 -13.16 -31.47
C ILE A 176 -11.22 -14.60 -31.96
N LYS A 177 -12.38 -15.21 -31.75
CA LYS A 177 -12.68 -16.56 -32.21
C LYS A 177 -13.76 -16.56 -33.29
N ALA A 178 -13.45 -17.16 -34.43
CA ALA A 178 -14.37 -17.39 -35.54
C ALA A 178 -14.11 -18.76 -36.17
N ASN A 179 -15.16 -19.50 -36.52
CA ASN A 179 -15.07 -20.84 -37.11
C ASN A 179 -14.21 -21.79 -36.25
N ARG A 180 -14.36 -21.71 -34.93
CA ARG A 180 -13.56 -22.48 -33.94
C ARG A 180 -12.06 -22.20 -33.92
N LYS A 181 -11.57 -21.22 -34.68
CA LYS A 181 -10.17 -20.81 -34.70
C LYS A 181 -10.01 -19.38 -34.16
N TRP A 182 -8.84 -19.10 -33.60
CA TRP A 182 -8.48 -17.82 -33.02
C TRP A 182 -7.61 -17.01 -33.97
N GLY A 183 -7.85 -15.70 -33.98
CA GLY A 183 -7.08 -14.66 -34.66
C GLY A 183 -6.93 -13.45 -33.73
N VAL A 184 -6.36 -12.36 -34.23
CA VAL A 184 -6.07 -11.15 -33.45
C VAL A 184 -6.53 -9.93 -34.22
N VAL A 185 -7.21 -9.04 -33.51
CA VAL A 185 -7.60 -7.71 -33.98
C VAL A 185 -7.08 -6.63 -33.01
N ASP A 186 -6.95 -5.41 -33.51
CA ASP A 186 -6.79 -4.24 -32.65
C ASP A 186 -8.14 -3.72 -32.12
N TYR A 187 -8.10 -2.65 -31.32
CA TYR A 187 -9.27 -2.00 -30.71
C TYR A 187 -10.15 -1.27 -31.72
N THR A 188 -9.74 -1.16 -32.98
CA THR A 188 -10.57 -0.66 -34.08
C THR A 188 -11.30 -1.79 -34.80
N GLY A 189 -10.98 -3.04 -34.47
CA GLY A 189 -11.46 -4.23 -35.18
C GLY A 189 -10.63 -4.56 -36.42
N CYS A 190 -9.47 -3.92 -36.63
CA CYS A 190 -8.58 -4.24 -37.74
C CYS A 190 -7.93 -5.60 -37.51
N GLU A 191 -8.03 -6.51 -38.49
CA GLU A 191 -7.41 -7.83 -38.41
C GLU A 191 -5.89 -7.73 -38.54
N LEU A 192 -5.19 -8.16 -37.50
CA LEU A 192 -3.72 -8.28 -37.47
C LEU A 192 -3.29 -9.72 -37.79
N ILE A 193 -4.08 -10.70 -37.33
CA ILE A 193 -3.83 -12.12 -37.53
C ILE A 193 -5.15 -12.82 -37.83
N THR A 194 -5.27 -13.40 -39.02
CA THR A 194 -6.46 -14.15 -39.42
C THR A 194 -6.73 -15.34 -38.50
N CYS A 195 -8.02 -15.64 -38.28
CA CYS A 195 -8.47 -16.75 -37.44
C CYS A 195 -8.04 -18.12 -38.02
N ARG A 196 -6.91 -18.66 -37.55
CA ARG A 196 -6.36 -19.96 -38.01
C ARG A 196 -5.78 -20.84 -36.90
N TYR A 197 -5.66 -20.32 -35.68
CA TYR A 197 -5.03 -21.01 -34.55
C TYR A 197 -6.06 -21.71 -33.66
N ASN A 198 -5.70 -22.83 -33.03
CA ASN A 198 -6.56 -23.55 -32.09
C ASN A 198 -6.71 -22.80 -30.77
N ASP A 199 -5.73 -21.99 -30.40
CA ASP A 199 -5.76 -21.07 -29.26
C ASP A 199 -4.75 -19.94 -29.46
N ILE A 200 -4.99 -18.80 -28.82
CA ILE A 200 -4.05 -17.68 -28.74
C ILE A 200 -4.01 -17.20 -27.29
N GLU A 201 -2.81 -17.00 -26.79
CA GLU A 201 -2.53 -16.42 -25.49
C GLU A 201 -1.47 -15.33 -25.62
N LYS A 202 -1.62 -14.32 -24.76
CA LYS A 202 -0.62 -13.26 -24.61
C LYS A 202 0.70 -13.89 -24.16
N PHE A 203 1.79 -13.53 -24.82
CA PHE A 203 3.13 -13.71 -24.28
C PHE A 203 3.68 -12.34 -23.84
N GLU A 204 4.95 -12.05 -24.07
CA GLU A 204 5.59 -10.79 -23.71
C GLU A 204 5.83 -9.92 -24.95
N GLY A 205 5.59 -8.62 -24.84
CA GLY A 205 5.71 -7.69 -25.97
C GLY A 205 4.76 -8.01 -27.13
N ASN A 206 5.30 -8.06 -28.35
CA ASN A 206 4.56 -8.37 -29.59
C ASN A 206 4.53 -9.88 -29.92
N LEU A 207 4.88 -10.73 -28.95
CA LEU A 207 4.83 -12.18 -29.13
C LEU A 207 3.52 -12.73 -28.59
N LEU A 208 2.97 -13.71 -29.30
CA LEU A 208 1.79 -14.47 -28.90
C LEU A 208 2.11 -15.95 -28.92
N LYS A 209 1.65 -16.65 -27.89
CA LYS A 209 1.59 -18.12 -27.92
C LYS A 209 0.38 -18.49 -28.74
N VAL A 210 0.60 -19.27 -29.79
CA VAL A 210 -0.45 -19.77 -30.64
C VAL A 210 -0.40 -21.27 -30.70
N LYS A 211 -1.58 -21.89 -30.61
CA LYS A 211 -1.70 -23.34 -30.68
C LYS A 211 -2.03 -23.74 -32.11
N ILE A 212 -1.25 -24.63 -32.70
CA ILE A 212 -1.52 -25.25 -33.99
C ILE A 212 -1.72 -26.74 -33.71
N ASP A 213 -2.95 -27.21 -33.89
CA ASP A 213 -3.39 -28.54 -33.49
C ASP A 213 -3.13 -28.83 -32.01
N LYS A 214 -2.08 -29.59 -31.69
CA LYS A 214 -1.71 -29.96 -30.31
C LYS A 214 -0.53 -29.16 -29.76
N ASP A 215 0.26 -28.54 -30.64
CA ASP A 215 1.53 -27.94 -30.28
C ASP A 215 1.41 -26.42 -30.14
N TRP A 216 2.16 -25.86 -29.20
CA TRP A 216 2.28 -24.43 -29.00
C TRP A 216 3.49 -23.89 -29.76
N SER A 217 3.30 -22.78 -30.45
CA SER A 217 4.33 -22.01 -31.15
C SER A 217 4.28 -20.56 -30.68
N LEU A 218 5.39 -19.84 -30.84
CA LEU A 218 5.41 -18.39 -30.67
C LEU A 218 5.36 -17.73 -32.05
N ILE A 219 4.50 -16.74 -32.19
CA ILE A 219 4.50 -15.85 -33.35
C ILE A 219 4.70 -14.42 -32.89
N GLU A 220 5.46 -13.67 -33.67
CA GLU A 220 5.51 -12.22 -33.57
C GLU A 220 4.42 -11.64 -34.46
N PHE A 221 3.63 -10.71 -33.94
CA PHE A 221 2.73 -9.91 -34.77
C PHE A 221 3.36 -8.55 -35.01
N VAL A 222 3.51 -8.19 -36.29
CA VAL A 222 4.04 -6.90 -36.67
C VAL A 222 2.85 -5.99 -36.95
N CYS A 223 2.63 -5.00 -36.08
CA CYS A 223 1.87 -3.81 -36.43
C CYS A 223 2.66 -3.09 -37.54
N LYS A 224 2.43 -3.46 -38.81
CA LYS A 224 3.06 -2.91 -40.03
C LYS A 224 4.28 -2.00 -39.79
N ASP A 225 5.45 -2.61 -39.61
CA ASP A 225 6.70 -2.25 -40.29
C ASP A 225 7.81 -3.28 -39.98
N ASN A 226 8.36 -3.86 -41.05
CA ASN A 226 9.32 -4.96 -41.07
C ASN A 226 10.73 -4.55 -40.55
N ARG A 227 11.02 -4.72 -39.25
CA ARG A 227 12.40 -4.84 -38.74
C ARG A 227 12.48 -5.87 -37.61
N THR A 228 12.97 -7.07 -37.93
CA THR A 228 13.18 -8.14 -36.96
C THR A 228 14.46 -7.89 -36.16
N CYS A 229 14.33 -7.59 -34.86
CA CYS A 229 15.44 -7.63 -33.90
C CYS A 229 15.19 -8.78 -32.91
N ARG A 230 16.10 -9.77 -32.87
CA ARG A 230 15.98 -10.95 -31.99
C ARG A 230 16.69 -10.70 -30.66
N TYR A 231 15.96 -10.79 -29.55
CA TYR A 231 16.47 -10.76 -28.17
C TYR A 231 16.01 -12.02 -27.42
N PHE A 232 16.83 -12.57 -26.52
CA PHE A 232 16.59 -13.82 -25.79
C PHE A 232 15.83 -13.62 -24.46
N GLU A 233 16.01 -12.45 -23.83
CA GLU A 233 15.30 -12.03 -22.61
C GLU A 233 14.97 -10.53 -22.76
N ILE A 234 13.77 -10.12 -22.37
CA ILE A 234 13.32 -8.72 -22.34
C ILE A 234 12.66 -8.51 -20.98
N GLU A 235 12.95 -7.40 -20.33
CA GLU A 235 12.26 -7.03 -19.09
C GLU A 235 11.22 -5.93 -19.31
N PRO A 236 10.22 -5.80 -18.42
CA PRO A 236 9.21 -4.74 -18.50
C PRO A 236 9.82 -3.35 -18.60
N LEU A 237 9.19 -2.50 -19.42
CA LEU A 237 9.52 -1.08 -19.57
C LEU A 237 9.51 -0.37 -18.22
N ALA A 238 10.62 0.32 -17.92
CA ALA A 238 10.71 1.27 -16.83
C ALA A 238 11.33 2.56 -17.38
N ASN A 239 10.65 3.69 -17.20
CA ASN A 239 11.10 5.00 -17.71
C ASN A 239 11.40 5.00 -19.23
N ASN A 240 10.50 4.38 -20.03
CA ASN A 240 10.56 4.33 -21.49
C ASN A 240 11.77 3.54 -22.06
N ILE A 241 12.44 2.75 -21.22
CA ILE A 241 13.55 1.86 -21.61
C ILE A 241 13.24 0.44 -21.16
N ALA A 242 13.44 -0.53 -22.04
CA ALA A 242 13.38 -1.96 -21.74
C ALA A 242 14.78 -2.56 -21.75
N ARG A 243 15.13 -3.35 -20.72
CA ARG A 243 16.38 -4.13 -20.70
C ARG A 243 16.22 -5.35 -21.60
N VAL A 244 17.20 -5.60 -22.46
CA VAL A 244 17.18 -6.71 -23.41
C VAL A 244 18.47 -7.51 -23.32
N LYS A 245 18.42 -8.80 -23.64
CA LYS A 245 19.59 -9.67 -23.68
C LYS A 245 19.77 -10.28 -25.07
N ARG A 246 20.96 -10.13 -25.65
CA ARG A 246 21.36 -10.74 -26.93
C ARG A 246 22.71 -11.43 -26.74
N ASN A 247 22.82 -12.69 -27.17
CA ASN A 247 24.06 -13.50 -27.06
C ASN A 247 24.63 -13.56 -25.63
N GLY A 248 23.75 -13.70 -24.63
CA GLY A 248 24.16 -13.78 -23.22
C GLY A 248 24.56 -12.44 -22.59
N LYS A 249 24.51 -11.33 -23.33
CA LYS A 249 24.84 -9.98 -22.85
C LYS A 249 23.63 -9.06 -22.86
N TRP A 250 23.52 -8.21 -21.85
CA TRP A 250 22.47 -7.24 -21.67
C TRP A 250 22.78 -5.90 -22.36
N GLY A 251 21.71 -5.25 -22.82
CA GLY A 251 21.62 -3.90 -23.36
C GLY A 251 20.21 -3.35 -23.14
N CYS A 252 19.82 -2.32 -23.89
CA CYS A 252 18.53 -1.67 -23.74
C CYS A 252 17.94 -1.22 -25.08
N ILE A 253 16.60 -1.17 -25.12
CA ILE A 253 15.81 -0.62 -26.24
C ILE A 253 14.83 0.44 -25.72
N ASP A 254 14.43 1.37 -26.58
CA ASP A 254 13.32 2.29 -26.32
C ASP A 254 11.95 1.65 -26.60
N GLU A 255 10.86 2.40 -26.39
CA GLU A 255 9.47 1.97 -26.64
C GLU A 255 9.19 1.57 -28.09
N SER A 256 9.99 2.05 -29.05
CA SER A 256 9.88 1.67 -30.46
C SER A 256 10.63 0.37 -30.78
N GLY A 257 11.38 -0.15 -29.81
CA GLY A 257 12.27 -1.30 -29.97
C GLY A 257 13.64 -0.94 -30.56
N LYS A 258 13.99 0.34 -30.65
CA LYS A 258 15.31 0.78 -31.11
C LYS A 258 16.33 0.60 -29.99
N GLU A 259 17.47 0.01 -30.32
CA GLU A 259 18.61 -0.16 -29.40
C GLU A 259 19.12 1.22 -28.91
N THR A 260 19.03 1.44 -27.60
CA THR A 260 19.59 2.61 -26.90
C THR A 260 20.94 2.27 -26.28
N VAL A 261 21.07 1.06 -25.73
CA VAL A 261 22.30 0.52 -25.16
C VAL A 261 22.64 -0.80 -25.83
N SER A 262 23.84 -0.91 -26.40
CA SER A 262 24.26 -2.14 -27.06
C SER A 262 24.35 -3.32 -26.09
N CYS A 263 23.95 -4.52 -26.56
CA CYS A 263 24.03 -5.76 -25.78
C CYS A 263 25.50 -6.18 -25.54
N SER A 264 26.13 -5.57 -24.56
CA SER A 264 27.57 -5.71 -24.27
C SER A 264 27.88 -6.00 -22.80
N PHE A 265 26.88 -5.88 -21.92
CA PHE A 265 27.04 -6.03 -20.47
C PHE A 265 26.76 -7.45 -20.00
N GLN A 266 27.49 -7.95 -19.01
CA GLN A 266 27.10 -9.17 -18.29
C GLN A 266 25.85 -8.94 -17.43
N PHE A 267 25.63 -7.70 -16.99
CA PHE A 267 24.46 -7.26 -16.26
C PHE A 267 24.24 -5.75 -16.45
N ILE A 268 22.99 -5.30 -16.54
CA ILE A 268 22.60 -3.88 -16.48
C ILE A 268 21.43 -3.76 -15.52
N ASP A 269 21.54 -2.90 -14.51
CA ASP A 269 20.47 -2.62 -13.56
C ASP A 269 19.39 -1.72 -14.19
N ARG A 270 18.29 -1.45 -13.47
CA ARG A 270 17.31 -0.45 -13.91
C ARG A 270 17.93 0.94 -13.90
N PHE A 271 17.54 1.75 -14.87
CA PHE A 271 17.91 3.16 -14.91
C PHE A 271 17.19 3.94 -13.80
N THR A 272 17.98 4.59 -12.96
CA THR A 272 17.54 5.57 -11.95
C THR A 272 18.24 6.88 -12.26
N ASP A 273 17.51 7.98 -12.42
CA ASP A 273 18.07 9.29 -12.81
C ASP A 273 18.99 9.24 -14.04
N LYS A 274 18.57 8.48 -15.06
CA LYS A 274 19.28 8.29 -16.36
C LYS A 274 20.62 7.58 -16.30
N ILE A 275 20.99 6.99 -15.16
CA ILE A 275 22.17 6.12 -15.05
C ILE A 275 21.78 4.72 -14.56
N ALA A 276 22.52 3.72 -14.99
CA ALA A 276 22.35 2.34 -14.56
C ALA A 276 23.68 1.74 -14.15
N ARG A 277 23.66 0.96 -13.06
CA ARG A 277 24.79 0.13 -12.65
C ARG A 277 24.92 -1.04 -13.60
N CYS A 278 26.11 -1.29 -14.12
CA CYS A 278 26.36 -2.36 -15.08
C CYS A 278 27.57 -3.20 -14.67
N GLN A 279 27.61 -4.44 -15.16
CA GLN A 279 28.79 -5.30 -15.12
C GLN A 279 29.29 -5.55 -16.54
N LYS A 280 30.58 -5.31 -16.78
CA LYS A 280 31.26 -5.53 -18.06
C LYS A 280 32.63 -6.13 -17.79
N ASP A 281 32.96 -7.21 -18.51
CA ASP A 281 34.26 -7.89 -18.43
C ASP A 281 34.71 -8.25 -17.00
N GLY A 282 33.77 -8.61 -16.13
CA GLY A 282 33.98 -8.97 -14.73
C GLY A 282 33.85 -7.80 -13.75
N TYR A 283 33.98 -6.57 -14.23
CA TYR A 283 34.00 -5.36 -13.40
C TYR A 283 32.68 -4.60 -13.44
N TRP A 284 32.41 -3.86 -12.37
CA TRP A 284 31.24 -3.03 -12.21
C TRP A 284 31.55 -1.56 -12.49
N GLY A 285 30.55 -0.87 -13.03
CA GLY A 285 30.59 0.56 -13.36
C GLY A 285 29.17 1.12 -13.54
N TYR A 286 29.07 2.34 -14.06
CA TYR A 286 27.80 2.97 -14.42
C TYR A 286 27.81 3.42 -15.87
N THR A 287 26.65 3.35 -16.50
CA THR A 287 26.41 3.87 -17.85
C THR A 287 25.22 4.83 -17.85
N ASP A 288 25.19 5.75 -18.82
CA ASP A 288 23.98 6.48 -19.17
C ASP A 288 23.05 5.64 -20.08
N THR A 289 21.93 6.24 -20.48
CA THR A 289 20.89 5.62 -21.32
C THR A 289 21.32 5.33 -22.75
N ASP A 290 22.46 5.89 -23.19
CA ASP A 290 23.03 5.68 -24.53
C ASP A 290 24.17 4.63 -24.50
N GLY A 291 24.48 4.09 -23.31
CA GLY A 291 25.55 3.12 -23.15
C GLY A 291 26.93 3.74 -22.90
N ASN A 292 27.00 5.07 -22.69
CA ASN A 292 28.25 5.74 -22.38
C ASN A 292 28.64 5.51 -20.94
N GLU A 293 29.92 5.21 -20.72
CA GLU A 293 30.50 5.04 -19.40
C GLU A 293 30.45 6.35 -18.60
N ILE A 294 29.76 6.31 -17.45
CA ILE A 294 29.72 7.40 -16.46
C ILE A 294 30.67 7.11 -15.30
N ILE A 295 30.69 5.86 -14.83
CA ILE A 295 31.66 5.38 -13.85
C ILE A 295 32.41 4.20 -14.47
N PRO A 296 33.77 4.23 -14.50
CA PRO A 296 34.57 3.20 -15.14
C PRO A 296 34.29 1.78 -14.66
N PHE A 297 34.27 0.83 -15.61
CA PHE A 297 34.19 -0.62 -15.34
C PHE A 297 35.51 -1.16 -14.80
N LYS A 298 35.84 -0.79 -13.56
CA LYS A 298 37.08 -1.21 -12.88
C LYS A 298 36.86 -1.75 -11.47
N TYR A 299 35.64 -1.66 -10.94
CA TYR A 299 35.35 -2.01 -9.56
C TYR A 299 34.93 -3.49 -9.43
N ASP A 300 35.39 -4.18 -8.40
CA ASP A 300 34.97 -5.55 -8.08
C ASP A 300 33.48 -5.61 -7.68
N ALA A 301 32.99 -4.54 -7.07
CA ALA A 301 31.58 -4.33 -6.74
C ALA A 301 31.24 -2.84 -6.72
N ILE A 302 29.98 -2.51 -6.99
CA ILE A 302 29.46 -1.14 -6.83
C ILE A 302 28.01 -1.16 -6.31
N GLY A 303 27.73 -0.32 -5.33
CA GLY A 303 26.41 -0.12 -4.75
C GLY A 303 25.60 0.93 -5.49
N GLN A 304 24.31 1.04 -5.16
CA GLN A 304 23.43 2.09 -5.68
C GLN A 304 23.76 3.47 -5.10
N PHE A 305 23.48 4.52 -5.86
CA PHE A 305 23.59 5.90 -5.38
C PHE A 305 22.62 6.19 -4.24
N HIS A 306 23.15 6.67 -3.12
CA HIS A 306 22.38 7.18 -2.00
C HIS A 306 22.92 8.56 -1.60
N GLY A 307 22.06 9.58 -1.75
CA GLY A 307 22.41 10.99 -1.48
C GLY A 307 23.52 11.56 -2.39
N GLY A 308 23.83 10.92 -3.53
CA GLY A 308 24.91 11.34 -4.44
C GLY A 308 26.26 10.63 -4.25
N LEU A 309 26.33 9.57 -3.43
CA LEU A 309 27.49 8.68 -3.33
C LEU A 309 27.10 7.23 -3.65
N ALA A 310 27.99 6.52 -4.33
CA ALA A 310 27.93 5.07 -4.50
C ALA A 310 29.14 4.43 -3.82
N VAL A 311 28.91 3.41 -2.99
CA VAL A 311 30.00 2.62 -2.40
C VAL A 311 30.60 1.72 -3.49
N VAL A 312 31.92 1.69 -3.58
CA VAL A 312 32.67 0.90 -4.57
C VAL A 312 33.63 -0.03 -3.85
N GLN A 313 33.91 -1.18 -4.45
CA GLN A 313 34.97 -2.09 -4.01
C GLN A 313 36.03 -2.19 -5.11
N ASN A 314 37.29 -2.02 -4.77
CA ASN A 314 38.43 -2.21 -5.66
C ASN A 314 39.54 -2.94 -4.90
N ASP A 315 40.11 -3.99 -5.50
CA ASP A 315 41.13 -4.84 -4.88
C ASP A 315 40.71 -5.31 -3.48
N PHE A 316 39.46 -5.80 -3.37
CA PHE A 316 38.81 -6.23 -2.12
C PHE A 316 38.54 -5.14 -1.06
N HIS A 317 38.96 -3.89 -1.28
CA HIS A 317 38.74 -2.80 -0.33
C HIS A 317 37.63 -1.86 -0.79
N TRP A 318 36.82 -1.40 0.15
CA TRP A 318 35.70 -0.51 -0.05
C TRP A 318 36.10 0.97 0.05
N GLY A 319 35.50 1.76 -0.85
CA GLY A 319 35.57 3.21 -0.98
C GLY A 319 34.22 3.77 -1.45
N ALA A 320 34.21 5.00 -1.93
CA ALA A 320 33.01 5.63 -2.48
C ALA A 320 33.33 6.64 -3.57
N VAL A 321 32.45 6.70 -4.58
CA VAL A 321 32.52 7.67 -5.68
C VAL A 321 31.31 8.59 -5.68
N ASN A 322 31.47 9.80 -6.23
CA ASN A 322 30.36 10.70 -6.52
C ASN A 322 29.67 10.36 -7.85
N THR A 323 28.67 11.16 -8.25
CA THR A 323 27.92 10.97 -9.50
C THR A 323 28.74 11.17 -10.78
N ASN A 324 29.90 11.82 -10.69
CA ASN A 324 30.84 11.98 -11.80
C ASN A 324 31.84 10.82 -11.88
N GLY A 325 31.79 9.88 -10.93
CA GLY A 325 32.78 8.81 -10.81
C GLY A 325 34.07 9.23 -10.11
N ASP A 326 34.17 10.46 -9.58
CA ASP A 326 35.32 10.89 -8.80
C ASP A 326 35.34 10.12 -7.47
N GLU A 327 36.51 9.62 -7.10
CA GLU A 327 36.73 9.00 -5.80
C GLU A 327 36.60 10.05 -4.69
N VAL A 328 35.59 9.88 -3.84
CA VAL A 328 35.37 10.71 -2.64
C VAL A 328 36.00 10.05 -1.42
N ILE A 329 35.98 8.72 -1.39
CA ILE A 329 36.55 7.91 -0.32
C ILE A 329 37.40 6.83 -0.98
N ALA A 330 38.70 6.84 -0.69
CA ALA A 330 39.63 5.85 -1.21
C ALA A 330 39.22 4.43 -0.81
N CYS A 331 39.38 3.47 -1.73
CA CYS A 331 39.19 2.05 -1.48
C CYS A 331 40.26 1.53 -0.52
N LYS A 332 39.98 1.60 0.79
CA LYS A 332 40.91 1.20 1.84
C LYS A 332 40.26 0.49 3.03
N PHE A 333 38.94 0.47 3.10
CA PHE A 333 38.20 -0.14 4.20
C PHE A 333 37.85 -1.59 3.85
N ASP A 334 37.74 -2.46 4.85
CA ASP A 334 37.28 -3.83 4.61
C ASP A 334 35.77 -3.87 4.33
N TYR A 335 35.05 -2.84 4.77
CA TYR A 335 33.62 -2.64 4.53
C TYR A 335 33.23 -1.16 4.70
N ILE A 336 32.25 -0.70 3.91
CA ILE A 336 31.53 0.56 4.13
C ILE A 336 30.03 0.29 4.07
N GLY A 337 29.31 0.63 5.14
CA GLY A 337 27.86 0.55 5.22
C GLY A 337 27.14 1.72 4.52
N HIS A 338 25.82 1.73 4.56
CA HIS A 338 25.03 2.82 3.99
C HIS A 338 25.19 4.11 4.79
N PHE A 339 25.26 5.25 4.09
CA PHE A 339 25.23 6.56 4.74
C PHE A 339 23.84 6.84 5.32
N THR A 340 23.75 6.90 6.64
CA THR A 340 22.55 7.26 7.41
C THR A 340 22.89 8.46 8.29
N ASP A 341 22.07 9.52 8.29
CA ASP A 341 22.34 10.76 9.04
C ASP A 341 23.75 11.34 8.77
N ASN A 342 24.19 11.28 7.50
CA ASN A 342 25.49 11.75 7.00
C ASN A 342 26.73 10.96 7.46
N ILE A 343 26.55 9.85 8.16
CA ILE A 343 27.63 8.96 8.58
C ILE A 343 27.45 7.53 8.03
N ALA A 344 28.54 6.83 7.80
CA ALA A 344 28.55 5.42 7.43
C ALA A 344 29.45 4.64 8.38
N GLU A 345 29.00 3.46 8.78
CA GLU A 345 29.84 2.47 9.46
C GLU A 345 30.93 1.98 8.50
N VAL A 346 32.13 1.79 9.01
CA VAL A 346 33.26 1.24 8.27
C VAL A 346 33.99 0.21 9.10
N SER A 347 34.56 -0.81 8.47
CA SER A 347 35.50 -1.71 9.13
C SER A 347 36.89 -1.61 8.52
N LEU A 348 37.90 -1.78 9.36
CA LEU A 348 39.31 -1.82 8.98
C LEU A 348 40.06 -2.70 9.98
N ASN A 349 40.78 -3.70 9.50
CA ASN A 349 41.53 -4.68 10.30
C ASN A 349 40.66 -5.37 11.36
N GLY A 350 39.42 -5.73 11.00
CA GLY A 350 38.48 -6.40 11.91
C GLY A 350 37.93 -5.52 13.05
N LYS A 351 38.18 -4.21 13.03
CA LYS A 351 37.60 -3.23 13.95
C LYS A 351 36.68 -2.29 13.21
N VAL A 352 35.70 -1.74 13.93
CA VAL A 352 34.63 -0.92 13.35
C VAL A 352 34.75 0.53 13.81
N GLY A 353 34.42 1.45 12.92
CA GLY A 353 34.37 2.90 13.13
C GLY A 353 33.31 3.56 12.25
N CYS A 354 33.30 4.89 12.18
CA CYS A 354 32.39 5.65 11.33
C CYS A 354 33.14 6.72 10.54
N ILE A 355 32.70 6.97 9.31
CA ILE A 355 33.14 8.10 8.49
C ILE A 355 31.97 9.00 8.13
N ASN A 356 32.24 10.25 7.81
CA ASN A 356 31.26 11.11 7.15
C ASN A 356 31.28 10.95 5.64
N ARG A 357 30.39 11.65 4.93
CA ARG A 357 30.26 11.63 3.47
C ARG A 357 31.51 12.06 2.68
N LYS A 358 32.49 12.68 3.34
CA LYS A 358 33.79 13.08 2.75
C LYS A 358 34.91 12.08 3.08
N GLY A 359 34.60 10.95 3.71
CA GLY A 359 35.59 9.97 4.14
C GLY A 359 36.38 10.37 5.38
N LYS A 360 36.05 11.48 6.04
CA LYS A 360 36.68 11.85 7.31
C LYS A 360 36.22 10.86 8.37
N ILE A 361 37.18 10.25 9.05
CA ILE A 361 36.94 9.40 10.22
C ILE A 361 36.29 10.27 11.31
N ILE A 362 35.08 9.88 11.69
CA ILE A 362 34.30 10.44 12.81
C ILE A 362 34.54 9.60 14.05
N VAL A 363 34.54 8.26 13.89
CA VAL A 363 34.89 7.31 14.94
C VAL A 363 35.97 6.37 14.37
N PRO A 364 37.18 6.31 14.94
CA PRO A 364 38.26 5.44 14.51
C PRO A 364 37.86 3.97 14.56
N CYS A 365 38.39 3.18 13.61
CA CYS A 365 38.22 1.73 13.57
C CYS A 365 39.00 1.06 14.70
N ARG A 366 38.47 1.09 15.92
CA ARG A 366 39.04 0.44 17.11
C ARG A 366 38.00 -0.28 17.98
N TYR A 367 36.72 -0.14 17.64
CA TYR A 367 35.61 -0.70 18.41
C TYR A 367 35.13 -2.02 17.84
N GLU A 368 34.34 -2.75 18.64
CA GLU A 368 33.75 -4.04 18.25
C GLU A 368 32.52 -3.85 17.36
N ALA A 369 31.72 -2.81 17.63
CA ALA A 369 30.63 -2.37 16.77
C ALA A 369 30.34 -0.88 16.99
N VAL A 370 29.79 -0.23 15.97
CA VAL A 370 29.26 1.14 16.06
C VAL A 370 27.97 1.22 15.26
N LYS A 371 27.07 2.15 15.60
CA LYS A 371 25.88 2.43 14.78
C LYS A 371 25.40 3.85 14.95
N SER A 372 24.85 4.42 13.89
CA SER A 372 24.08 5.67 13.99
C SER A 372 22.81 5.41 14.81
N ILE A 373 22.59 6.16 15.89
CA ILE A 373 21.36 6.07 16.68
C ILE A 373 20.35 7.08 16.14
N CYS A 374 20.73 8.35 16.14
CA CYS A 374 19.94 9.47 15.64
C CYS A 374 20.87 10.62 15.24
N GLU A 375 20.32 11.77 14.85
CA GLU A 375 21.13 12.91 14.45
C GLU A 375 22.05 13.33 15.60
N GLY A 376 23.36 13.32 15.34
CA GLY A 376 24.38 13.69 16.31
C GLY A 376 24.80 12.61 17.32
N LEU A 377 24.08 11.47 17.43
CA LEU A 377 24.39 10.42 18.40
C LEU A 377 24.79 9.09 17.73
N ILE A 378 25.90 8.55 18.20
CA ILE A 378 26.49 7.28 17.75
C ILE A 378 26.51 6.30 18.94
N GLY A 379 26.04 5.08 18.70
CA GLY A 379 26.21 3.99 19.64
C GLY A 379 27.55 3.32 19.40
N ILE A 380 28.34 3.15 20.46
CA ILE A 380 29.61 2.43 20.43
C ILE A 380 29.50 1.20 21.32
N TYR A 381 29.93 0.05 20.83
CA TYR A 381 29.97 -1.19 21.60
C TYR A 381 31.41 -1.52 22.00
N SER A 382 31.64 -1.63 23.31
CA SER A 382 32.93 -1.96 23.91
C SER A 382 32.71 -2.83 25.15
N ASP A 383 33.57 -3.82 25.35
CA ASP A 383 33.61 -4.66 26.56
C ASP A 383 32.25 -5.31 26.92
N GLY A 384 31.47 -5.68 25.90
CA GLY A 384 30.17 -6.31 26.08
C GLY A 384 28.98 -5.35 26.25
N TYR A 385 29.22 -4.03 26.23
CA TYR A 385 28.19 -3.03 26.50
C TYR A 385 28.16 -1.90 25.46
N TRP A 386 26.99 -1.31 25.28
CA TRP A 386 26.78 -0.12 24.48
C TRP A 386 26.99 1.15 25.32
N GLY A 387 27.65 2.13 24.74
CA GLY A 387 27.66 3.53 25.15
C GLY A 387 27.09 4.43 24.05
N ILE A 388 26.87 5.69 24.39
CA ILE A 388 26.34 6.72 23.49
C ILE A 388 27.35 7.85 23.44
N PHE A 389 27.73 8.24 22.23
CA PHE A 389 28.75 9.25 21.97
C PHE A 389 28.20 10.26 20.97
N ASP A 390 28.75 11.47 21.01
CA ASP A 390 28.47 12.45 19.96
C ASP A 390 29.35 12.19 18.70
N THR A 391 29.19 13.03 17.68
CA THR A 391 29.99 12.94 16.44
C THR A 391 31.43 13.46 16.58
N HIS A 392 31.86 13.85 17.78
CA HIS A 392 33.24 14.20 18.12
C HIS A 392 33.88 13.16 19.04
N GLU A 393 33.24 11.99 19.22
CA GLU A 393 33.64 10.95 20.17
C GLU A 393 33.63 11.40 21.63
N GLN A 394 32.89 12.47 21.96
CA GLN A 394 32.64 12.82 23.35
C GLN A 394 31.60 11.85 23.91
N GLU A 395 31.93 11.27 25.06
CA GLU A 395 31.01 10.39 25.78
C GLU A 395 29.79 11.18 26.22
N VAL A 396 28.62 10.81 25.69
CA VAL A 396 27.32 11.31 26.11
C VAL A 396 26.77 10.41 27.23
N ALA A 397 26.99 9.10 27.11
CA ALA A 397 26.74 8.13 28.16
C ALA A 397 27.71 6.93 28.04
N PRO A 398 28.23 6.40 29.16
CA PRO A 398 29.29 5.39 29.15
C PRO A 398 28.83 4.03 28.59
N CYS A 399 29.80 3.19 28.22
CA CYS A 399 29.57 1.81 27.77
C CYS A 399 29.14 0.91 28.93
N MET A 400 27.86 0.95 29.29
CA MET A 400 27.27 0.12 30.35
C MET A 400 25.87 -0.41 30.02
N TYR A 401 25.37 -0.16 28.80
CA TYR A 401 24.01 -0.50 28.40
C TYR A 401 23.94 -1.81 27.62
N ASP A 402 22.90 -2.61 27.90
CA ASP A 402 22.61 -3.86 27.20
C ASP A 402 22.26 -3.61 25.72
N ALA A 403 21.62 -2.47 25.44
CA ALA A 403 21.20 -2.07 24.11
C ALA A 403 20.95 -0.56 24.02
N VAL A 404 21.13 0.00 22.83
CA VAL A 404 20.73 1.37 22.48
C VAL A 404 19.97 1.38 21.16
N SER A 405 18.99 2.26 21.00
CA SER A 405 18.20 2.40 19.76
C SER A 405 17.64 3.82 19.60
N ARG A 406 17.13 4.13 18.40
CA ARG A 406 16.49 5.42 18.12
C ARG A 406 15.18 5.56 18.89
N PHE A 407 14.93 6.74 19.47
CA PHE A 407 13.60 7.16 19.92
C PHE A 407 13.02 8.23 18.98
N THR A 408 13.72 9.36 18.84
CA THR A 408 13.42 10.43 17.86
C THR A 408 14.68 10.76 17.05
N ASN A 409 14.62 11.82 16.23
CA ASN A 409 15.80 12.35 15.55
C ASN A 409 16.87 12.86 16.52
N PHE A 410 16.53 13.19 17.77
CA PHE A 410 17.44 13.80 18.75
C PHE A 410 17.46 13.09 20.12
N MET A 411 16.85 11.91 20.22
CA MET A 411 16.77 11.15 21.46
C MET A 411 16.98 9.66 21.20
N ALA A 412 17.61 9.00 22.16
CA ALA A 412 17.91 7.58 22.12
C ALA A 412 17.16 6.84 23.23
N CYS A 413 16.70 5.62 22.93
CA CYS A 413 16.37 4.65 23.95
C CYS A 413 17.65 3.91 24.36
N PHE A 414 17.78 3.60 25.65
CA PHE A 414 18.87 2.79 26.18
C PHE A 414 18.32 1.74 27.15
N LYS A 415 18.99 0.60 27.25
CA LYS A 415 18.56 -0.54 28.06
C LYS A 415 19.61 -0.84 29.13
N LEU A 416 19.19 -0.86 30.38
CA LEU A 416 20.02 -1.21 31.52
C LEU A 416 19.28 -2.23 32.39
N ASN A 417 19.93 -3.34 32.74
CA ASN A 417 19.37 -4.39 33.59
C ASN A 417 18.00 -4.89 33.10
N GLY A 418 17.85 -5.06 31.78
CA GLY A 418 16.61 -5.55 31.20
C GLY A 418 15.52 -4.49 30.96
N LYS A 419 15.70 -3.24 31.40
CA LYS A 419 14.69 -2.17 31.32
C LYS A 419 15.13 -1.02 30.42
N TRP A 420 14.19 -0.44 29.69
CA TRP A 420 14.40 0.67 28.76
C TRP A 420 14.13 2.03 29.41
N GLY A 421 15.00 2.98 29.11
CA GLY A 421 14.91 4.41 29.41
C GLY A 421 15.14 5.26 28.15
N ILE A 422 15.08 6.59 28.29
CA ILE A 422 15.24 7.57 27.20
C ILE A 422 16.22 8.65 27.64
N ILE A 423 17.16 8.97 26.77
CA ILE A 423 18.17 10.01 26.96
C ILE A 423 18.09 11.02 25.82
N ASP A 424 18.36 12.29 26.11
CA ASP A 424 18.49 13.33 25.09
C ASP A 424 19.90 13.39 24.49
N PHE A 425 20.08 14.26 23.49
CA PHE A 425 21.35 14.48 22.81
C PHE A 425 22.47 15.06 23.69
N ASN A 426 22.14 15.58 24.88
CA ASN A 426 23.12 16.09 25.85
C ASN A 426 23.51 15.03 26.89
N GLY A 427 22.92 13.83 26.83
CA GLY A 427 23.13 12.81 27.85
C GLY A 427 22.23 12.97 29.08
N THR A 428 21.24 13.86 29.01
CA THR A 428 20.26 14.03 30.08
C THR A 428 19.29 12.87 30.04
N GLU A 429 19.21 12.10 31.13
CA GLU A 429 18.17 11.09 31.30
C GLU A 429 16.79 11.78 31.35
N ILE A 430 15.98 11.53 30.33
CA ILE A 430 14.60 12.02 30.23
C ILE A 430 13.66 11.06 30.95
N THR A 431 13.91 9.77 30.78
CA THR A 431 13.11 8.69 31.34
C THR A 431 14.06 7.61 31.87
N PRO A 432 13.99 7.25 33.16
CA PRO A 432 14.83 6.19 33.71
C PRO A 432 14.53 4.83 33.09
N CYS A 433 15.44 3.87 33.25
CA CYS A 433 15.27 2.48 32.84
C CYS A 433 14.17 1.76 33.66
N ILE A 434 12.90 2.01 33.34
CA ILE A 434 11.75 1.46 34.07
C ILE A 434 10.81 0.63 33.19
N TYR A 435 10.90 0.74 31.86
CA TYR A 435 9.98 0.09 30.93
C TYR A 435 10.52 -1.27 30.47
N ASP A 436 9.65 -2.27 30.36
CA ASP A 436 9.94 -3.57 29.73
C ASP A 436 10.15 -3.42 28.22
N SER A 437 9.43 -2.49 27.60
CA SER A 437 9.56 -2.16 26.18
C SER A 437 9.08 -0.72 25.91
N ILE A 438 9.67 -0.11 24.88
CA ILE A 438 9.25 1.17 24.30
C ILE A 438 9.06 0.91 22.79
N ASP A 439 7.84 1.05 22.29
CA ASP A 439 7.53 0.90 20.87
C ASP A 439 7.99 2.13 20.07
N THR A 440 8.18 1.96 18.76
CA THR A 440 8.43 3.09 17.84
C THR A 440 7.31 4.12 17.91
N LEU A 441 7.67 5.41 17.84
CA LEU A 441 6.71 6.51 17.76
C LEU A 441 5.78 6.35 16.56
N SER A 442 4.49 6.49 16.81
CA SER A 442 3.44 6.59 15.80
C SER A 442 2.47 7.68 16.21
N ASN A 443 2.12 8.57 15.27
CA ASN A 443 1.21 9.69 15.55
C ASN A 443 1.65 10.61 16.72
N GLY A 444 2.95 10.69 16.99
CA GLY A 444 3.52 11.50 18.08
C GLY A 444 3.46 10.86 19.47
N LEU A 445 3.13 9.56 19.56
CA LEU A 445 3.08 8.80 20.81
C LEU A 445 3.81 7.47 20.65
N ALA A 446 4.38 6.97 21.74
CA ALA A 446 4.93 5.61 21.82
C ALA A 446 4.19 4.84 22.91
N ARG A 447 3.90 3.57 22.64
CA ARG A 447 3.41 2.66 23.68
C ARG A 447 4.59 2.21 24.51
N VAL A 448 4.39 2.20 25.82
CA VAL A 448 5.37 1.70 26.78
C VAL A 448 4.76 0.59 27.60
N ARG A 449 5.57 -0.40 27.97
CA ARG A 449 5.13 -1.51 28.81
C ARG A 449 5.89 -1.50 30.12
N ARG A 450 5.19 -1.66 31.23
CA ARG A 450 5.79 -1.83 32.57
C ARG A 450 4.96 -2.82 33.36
N ASN A 451 5.63 -3.83 33.93
CA ASN A 451 5.02 -4.87 34.76
C ASN A 451 3.83 -5.55 34.06
N GLY A 452 3.98 -5.82 32.77
CA GLY A 452 2.96 -6.49 31.96
C GLY A 452 1.84 -5.60 31.41
N LYS A 453 1.73 -4.34 31.85
CA LYS A 453 0.69 -3.39 31.42
C LYS A 453 1.23 -2.30 30.51
N PHE A 454 0.37 -1.75 29.67
CA PHE A 454 0.68 -0.73 28.66
C PHE A 454 0.25 0.67 29.11
N GLY A 455 1.07 1.63 28.74
CA GLY A 455 0.88 3.07 28.87
C GLY A 455 1.33 3.80 27.60
N LEU A 456 1.35 5.13 27.65
CA LEU A 456 1.77 5.99 26.54
C LEU A 456 2.76 7.04 27.01
N ILE A 457 3.76 7.31 26.18
CA ILE A 457 4.63 8.48 26.29
C ILE A 457 4.52 9.33 25.02
N ASP A 458 4.84 10.61 25.11
CA ASP A 458 4.92 11.52 23.97
C ASP A 458 6.31 11.52 23.31
N ILE A 459 6.46 12.32 22.24
CA ILE A 459 7.73 12.50 21.53
C ILE A 459 8.88 13.01 22.41
N THR A 460 8.58 13.60 23.57
CA THR A 460 9.58 14.11 24.52
C THR A 460 9.95 13.07 25.57
N GLY A 461 9.44 11.84 25.46
CA GLY A 461 9.67 10.76 26.42
C GLY A 461 8.78 10.85 27.67
N ARG A 462 7.93 11.88 27.79
CA ARG A 462 7.09 12.11 28.97
C ARG A 462 5.88 11.20 28.98
N GLU A 463 5.55 10.67 30.16
CA GLU A 463 4.36 9.86 30.36
C GLU A 463 3.08 10.68 30.13
N ILE A 464 2.25 10.21 29.19
CA ILE A 464 0.92 10.72 28.87
C ILE A 464 -0.16 9.82 29.49
N THR A 465 0.13 8.52 29.59
CA THR A 465 -0.79 7.55 30.18
C THR A 465 0.02 6.52 30.95
N PRO A 466 -0.24 6.35 32.27
CA PRO A 466 0.46 5.34 33.06
C PRO A 466 0.19 3.93 32.56
N CYS A 467 1.12 3.01 32.83
CA CYS A 467 1.02 1.60 32.46
C CYS A 467 -0.07 0.85 33.26
N ASN A 468 -1.34 1.11 32.94
CA ASN A 468 -2.50 0.57 33.65
C ASN A 468 -3.36 -0.38 32.79
N TYR A 469 -3.17 -0.38 31.47
CA TYR A 469 -4.01 -1.14 30.53
C TYR A 469 -3.41 -2.49 30.18
N GLN A 470 -4.25 -3.51 29.95
CA GLN A 470 -3.81 -4.81 29.44
C GLN A 470 -3.34 -4.71 27.99
N PHE A 471 -3.94 -3.79 27.23
CA PHE A 471 -3.56 -3.51 25.84
C PHE A 471 -3.90 -2.07 25.44
N ILE A 472 -3.12 -1.52 24.52
CA ILE A 472 -3.44 -0.27 23.80
C ILE A 472 -3.23 -0.53 22.29
N GLY A 473 -4.31 -0.40 21.52
CA GLY A 473 -4.31 -0.55 20.07
C GLY A 473 -3.56 0.54 19.33
N GLN A 474 -3.53 0.44 18.00
CA GLN A 474 -2.98 1.52 17.18
C GLN A 474 -3.95 2.71 17.16
N PHE A 475 -3.41 3.91 17.01
CA PHE A 475 -4.24 5.10 16.82
C PHE A 475 -4.81 5.12 15.40
N SER A 476 -6.14 5.15 15.30
CA SER A 476 -6.88 5.42 14.07
C SER A 476 -7.86 6.58 14.31
N GLU A 477 -7.89 7.55 13.40
CA GLU A 477 -8.78 8.72 13.47
C GLU A 477 -8.73 9.48 14.81
N GLY A 478 -7.57 9.48 15.48
CA GLY A 478 -7.36 10.18 16.75
C GLY A 478 -7.69 9.38 18.02
N MET A 479 -8.12 8.13 17.88
CA MET A 479 -8.48 7.24 18.98
C MET A 479 -7.70 5.93 18.90
N ALA A 480 -7.40 5.33 20.04
CA ALA A 480 -6.93 3.96 20.14
C ALA A 480 -7.87 3.20 21.08
N TRP A 481 -8.21 1.96 20.73
CA TRP A 481 -8.91 1.12 21.68
C TRP A 481 -7.95 0.66 22.78
N ILE A 482 -8.50 0.40 23.95
CA ILE A 482 -7.76 -0.08 25.11
C ILE A 482 -8.48 -1.27 25.73
N GLU A 483 -7.74 -2.09 26.47
CA GLU A 483 -8.30 -3.17 27.28
C GLU A 483 -8.00 -2.94 28.75
N ALA A 484 -9.03 -2.95 29.58
CA ALA A 484 -8.95 -2.95 31.03
C ALA A 484 -9.96 -3.94 31.59
N ASP A 485 -9.52 -4.78 32.52
CA ASP A 485 -10.35 -5.80 33.18
C ASP A 485 -11.13 -6.68 32.20
N GLY A 486 -10.51 -7.03 31.06
CA GLY A 486 -11.11 -7.86 30.00
C GLY A 486 -12.18 -7.16 29.16
N LEU A 487 -12.34 -5.83 29.31
CA LEU A 487 -13.28 -5.03 28.54
C LEU A 487 -12.57 -3.96 27.73
N ALA A 488 -13.10 -3.72 26.54
CA ALA A 488 -12.60 -2.75 25.60
C ALA A 488 -13.28 -1.38 25.75
N GLY A 489 -12.47 -0.34 25.65
CA GLY A 489 -12.85 1.08 25.63
C GLY A 489 -11.97 1.85 24.66
N PHE A 490 -11.98 3.18 24.72
CA PHE A 490 -11.15 4.01 23.84
C PHE A 490 -10.52 5.21 24.54
N ILE A 491 -9.25 5.47 24.22
CA ILE A 491 -8.50 6.66 24.62
C ILE A 491 -8.23 7.55 23.40
N ASN A 492 -8.09 8.85 23.63
CA ASN A 492 -7.66 9.81 22.60
C ASN A 492 -6.15 10.05 22.61
N LYS A 493 -5.64 10.82 21.63
CA LYS A 493 -4.21 11.20 21.54
C LYS A 493 -3.67 12.01 22.73
N LYS A 494 -4.51 12.51 23.63
CA LYS A 494 -4.08 13.14 24.89
C LYS A 494 -3.98 12.11 26.02
N GLY A 495 -4.10 10.81 25.73
CA GLY A 495 -4.07 9.73 26.71
C GLY A 495 -5.31 9.61 27.59
N ARG A 496 -6.37 10.38 27.30
CA ARG A 496 -7.57 10.41 28.13
C ARG A 496 -8.55 9.36 27.67
N LEU A 497 -9.12 8.61 28.62
CA LEU A 497 -10.26 7.73 28.40
C LEU A 497 -11.45 8.55 27.90
N THR A 498 -11.84 8.34 26.65
CA THR A 498 -13.00 9.01 26.03
C THR A 498 -14.23 8.13 26.11
N ILE A 499 -14.06 6.81 25.95
CA ILE A 499 -15.13 5.81 26.02
C ILE A 499 -14.72 4.76 27.02
N SER A 500 -15.53 4.59 28.08
CA SER A 500 -15.27 3.63 29.17
C SER A 500 -15.16 2.18 28.65
N CYS A 501 -14.30 1.39 29.28
CA CYS A 501 -14.19 -0.05 29.02
C CYS A 501 -15.49 -0.78 29.39
N LYS A 502 -16.30 -1.11 28.38
CA LYS A 502 -17.57 -1.82 28.59
C LYS A 502 -17.95 -2.79 27.47
N TYR A 503 -17.14 -2.86 26.41
CA TYR A 503 -17.41 -3.73 25.26
C TYR A 503 -16.58 -5.01 25.37
N LYS A 504 -17.13 -6.13 24.94
CA LYS A 504 -16.41 -7.41 24.86
C LYS A 504 -15.34 -7.39 23.76
N TRP A 505 -15.61 -6.69 22.67
CA TRP A 505 -14.67 -6.47 21.58
C TRP A 505 -15.02 -5.18 20.82
N VAL A 506 -14.02 -4.60 20.17
CA VAL A 506 -14.17 -3.41 19.33
C VAL A 506 -13.30 -3.51 18.08
N SER A 507 -13.60 -2.71 17.06
CA SER A 507 -12.68 -2.45 15.95
C SER A 507 -11.98 -1.11 16.11
N ASP A 508 -10.93 -0.87 15.32
CA ASP A 508 -10.40 0.48 15.12
C ASP A 508 -11.48 1.40 14.50
N PHE A 509 -11.33 2.71 14.73
CA PHE A 509 -12.16 3.72 14.09
C PHE A 509 -11.88 3.80 12.58
N LYS A 510 -12.95 3.83 11.78
CA LYS A 510 -12.90 4.02 10.34
C LYS A 510 -14.14 4.78 9.87
N ASN A 511 -13.93 5.88 9.15
CA ASN A 511 -14.97 6.83 8.73
C ASN A 511 -15.81 7.37 9.91
N GLY A 512 -15.18 7.64 11.05
CA GLY A 512 -15.80 8.20 12.25
C GLY A 512 -16.55 7.21 13.13
N LEU A 513 -16.52 5.91 12.80
CA LEU A 513 -17.20 4.84 13.54
C LEU A 513 -16.26 3.68 13.88
N ALA A 514 -16.50 3.04 15.02
CA ALA A 514 -15.93 1.75 15.37
C ALA A 514 -17.06 0.74 15.59
N LEU A 515 -16.86 -0.51 15.18
CA LEU A 515 -17.75 -1.61 15.54
C LEU A 515 -17.52 -1.96 17.02
N VAL A 516 -18.61 -2.24 17.73
CA VAL A 516 -18.56 -2.66 19.13
C VAL A 516 -19.49 -3.86 19.36
N GLY A 517 -19.07 -4.75 20.25
CA GLY A 517 -19.87 -5.87 20.71
C GLY A 517 -20.03 -5.87 22.23
N THR A 518 -21.24 -6.08 22.71
CA THR A 518 -21.55 -6.27 24.14
C THR A 518 -21.35 -7.72 24.56
N GLN A 519 -21.53 -8.00 25.86
CA GLN A 519 -21.35 -9.35 26.42
C GLN A 519 -22.33 -10.39 25.86
N ASP A 520 -23.55 -9.96 25.52
CA ASP A 520 -24.60 -10.75 24.86
C ASP A 520 -24.44 -10.84 23.33
N ASP A 521 -23.26 -10.47 22.81
CA ASP A 521 -22.92 -10.46 21.38
C ASP A 521 -23.82 -9.55 20.51
N THR A 522 -24.56 -8.62 21.12
CA THR A 522 -25.25 -7.55 20.40
C THR A 522 -24.21 -6.65 19.73
N LYS A 523 -24.38 -6.43 18.42
CA LYS A 523 -23.47 -5.63 17.60
C LYS A 523 -24.01 -4.21 17.43
N GLY A 524 -23.10 -3.26 17.48
CA GLY A 524 -23.41 -1.86 17.25
C GLY A 524 -22.23 -1.10 16.67
N TYR A 525 -22.46 0.19 16.45
CA TYR A 525 -21.42 1.15 16.14
C TYR A 525 -21.32 2.16 17.27
N ILE A 526 -20.12 2.66 17.50
CA ILE A 526 -19.86 3.83 18.33
C ILE A 526 -19.16 4.90 17.50
N ASN A 527 -19.54 6.16 17.67
CA ASN A 527 -18.79 7.27 17.09
C ASN A 527 -17.72 7.80 18.06
N ILE A 528 -16.86 8.69 17.56
CA ILE A 528 -15.74 9.25 18.34
C ILE A 528 -16.17 9.98 19.63
N ASN A 529 -17.43 10.43 19.71
CA ASN A 529 -17.99 11.11 20.88
C ASN A 529 -18.64 10.15 21.88
N GLY A 530 -18.60 8.83 21.62
CA GLY A 530 -19.17 7.81 22.48
C GLY A 530 -20.67 7.56 22.26
N LEU A 531 -21.28 8.10 21.20
CA LEU A 531 -22.69 7.81 20.88
C LEU A 531 -22.80 6.44 20.21
N GLU A 532 -23.72 5.63 20.72
CA GLU A 532 -23.95 4.26 20.28
C GLU A 532 -25.12 4.15 19.30
N TYR A 533 -24.99 3.22 18.35
CA TYR A 533 -25.97 2.89 17.32
C TYR A 533 -26.09 1.36 17.23
N TRP A 534 -27.15 0.81 17.82
CA TRP A 534 -27.35 -0.63 17.92
C TRP A 534 -28.16 -1.18 16.75
N SER A 535 -27.78 -2.35 16.23
CA SER A 535 -28.65 -3.13 15.34
C SER A 535 -29.56 -4.00 16.21
N HIS A 536 -30.82 -3.58 16.39
CA HIS A 536 -31.88 -4.47 16.88
C HIS A 536 -32.50 -5.26 15.71
#